data_AF-A0A923DGF2-F1
#
_entry.id   AF-A0A923DGF2-F1
#
_cell.length_a   1.000
_cell.length_b   1.000
_cell.length_c   1.000
_cell.angle_alpha   90.00
_cell.angle_beta   90.00
_cell.angle_gamma   90.00
#
_symmetry.space_group_name_H-M   'P 1'
#
loop_
_entity.id
_entity.type
_entity.pdbx_description
1 polymer ?
#
loop_
_entity_poly.entity_id
_entity_poly.type
_entity_poly.pdbx_seq_one_letter_code
_entity_poly.pdbx_strand_id
1 'polypeptide(L)'
;MSESILKQKSYLFALKIVKAYKQIITEHKEYVLSKQLLKAGTSIGANIHEAEFAQSKSDFISKLSISFYPVKSFQNGRILFRIYLAEYNR
;
A
#
# COMPACT_ATOMS: atom_id res chain seq x y z
N MET A 1 -15.80 21.80 1.36
CA MET A 1 -14.98 21.09 0.35
C MET A 1 -15.48 19.66 0.31
N SER A 2 -15.93 19.18 -0.85
CA SER A 2 -16.37 17.79 -1.02
C SER A 2 -15.23 16.84 -0.65
N GLU A 3 -15.48 15.87 0.22
CA GLU A 3 -14.49 14.84 0.54
C GLU A 3 -14.03 14.16 -0.75
N SER A 4 -12.72 14.16 -0.99
CA SER A 4 -12.15 13.47 -2.14
C SER A 4 -12.41 11.96 -1.98
N ILE A 5 -13.23 11.38 -2.87
CA ILE A 5 -13.50 9.93 -2.93
C ILE A 5 -12.19 9.13 -2.91
N LEU A 6 -11.14 9.68 -3.53
CA LEU A 6 -9.81 9.07 -3.55
C LEU A 6 -9.21 8.97 -2.14
N LYS A 7 -9.31 10.02 -1.32
CA LYS A 7 -8.83 10.06 0.06
C LYS A 7 -9.55 9.05 0.94
N GLN A 8 -10.88 8.97 0.81
CA GLN A 8 -11.67 8.00 1.56
C GLN A 8 -11.27 6.56 1.19
N LYS A 9 -11.12 6.27 -0.11
CA LYS A 9 -10.68 4.95 -0.59
C LYS A 9 -9.26 4.61 -0.16
N SER A 10 -8.32 5.56 -0.21
CA SER A 10 -6.93 5.32 0.22
C SER A 10 -6.82 5.09 1.72
N TYR A 11 -7.60 5.81 2.52
CA TYR A 11 -7.68 5.60 3.96
C TYR A 11 -8.22 4.20 4.30
N LEU A 12 -9.35 3.81 3.69
CA LEU A 12 -9.91 2.47 3.86
C LEU A 12 -8.95 1.36 3.40
N PHE A 13 -8.20 1.61 2.33
CA PHE A 13 -7.15 0.69 1.88
C PHE A 13 -6.02 0.56 2.90
N ALA A 14 -5.49 1.66 3.43
CA ALA A 14 -4.45 1.64 4.46
C ALA A 14 -4.91 0.88 5.71
N LEU A 15 -6.16 1.08 6.15
CA LEU A 15 -6.74 0.33 7.27
C LEU A 15 -6.78 -1.19 7.00
N LYS A 16 -7.13 -1.61 5.78
CA LYS A 16 -7.12 -3.03 5.39
C LYS A 16 -5.71 -3.61 5.43
N ILE A 17 -4.71 -2.87 4.96
CA ILE A 17 -3.29 -3.31 5.01
C ILE A 17 -2.81 -3.47 6.44
N VAL A 18 -3.14 -2.52 7.34
CA VAL A 18 -2.79 -2.62 8.76
C VAL A 18 -3.42 -3.86 9.40
N LYS A 19 -4.69 -4.15 9.09
CA LYS A 19 -5.37 -5.37 9.56
C LYS A 19 -4.71 -6.64 9.02
N ALA A 20 -4.44 -6.69 7.73
CA ALA A 20 -3.78 -7.83 7.09
C ALA A 20 -2.38 -8.07 7.67
N TYR A 21 -1.59 -7.02 7.88
CA TYR A 21 -0.31 -7.10 8.57
C TYR A 21 -0.47 -7.78 9.93
N LYS A 22 -1.36 -7.25 10.80
CA LYS A 22 -1.62 -7.81 12.14
C LYS A 22 -2.00 -9.29 12.11
N GLN A 23 -2.79 -9.70 11.11
CA GLN A 23 -3.17 -11.10 10.96
C GLN A 23 -1.96 -11.97 10.58
N ILE A 24 -1.16 -11.55 9.59
CA ILE A 24 0.01 -12.30 9.12
C ILE A 24 1.04 -12.50 10.23
N ILE A 25 1.36 -11.46 11.01
CA ILE A 25 2.29 -11.60 12.13
C ILE A 25 1.75 -12.50 13.24
N THR A 26 0.43 -12.54 13.45
CA THR A 26 -0.18 -13.39 14.51
C THR A 26 -0.28 -14.86 14.08
N GLU A 27 -0.71 -15.13 12.85
CA GLU A 27 -0.96 -16.48 12.35
C GLU A 27 0.30 -17.17 11.83
N HIS A 28 1.13 -16.44 11.07
CA HIS A 28 2.26 -17.03 10.35
C HIS A 28 3.62 -16.66 10.94
N LYS A 29 3.68 -15.72 11.89
CA LYS A 29 4.93 -15.18 12.45
C LYS A 29 5.90 -14.71 11.34
N GLU A 30 5.36 -14.18 10.24
CA GLU A 30 6.13 -13.64 9.12
C GLU A 30 6.25 -12.11 9.27
N TYR A 31 7.47 -11.60 9.32
CA TYR A 31 7.77 -10.20 9.68
C TYR A 31 8.46 -9.40 8.57
N VAL A 32 9.04 -10.04 7.57
CA VAL A 32 9.88 -9.40 6.55
C VAL A 32 9.00 -8.85 5.44
N LEU A 33 8.21 -9.72 4.81
CA LEU A 33 7.34 -9.35 3.70
C LEU A 33 6.11 -8.59 4.19
N SER A 34 5.54 -8.99 5.33
CA SER A 34 4.41 -8.31 5.97
C SER A 34 4.76 -6.85 6.30
N LYS A 35 5.99 -6.56 6.75
CA LYS A 35 6.47 -5.20 7.00
C LYS A 35 6.70 -4.41 5.71
N GLN A 36 7.16 -5.06 4.63
CA GLN A 36 7.25 -4.42 3.31
C GLN A 36 5.86 -4.05 2.77
N LEU A 37 4.90 -4.96 2.92
CA LEU A 37 3.50 -4.74 2.58
C LEU A 37 2.90 -3.57 3.39
N LEU A 38 3.14 -3.52 4.70
CA LEU A 38 2.67 -2.43 5.55
C LEU A 38 3.19 -1.07 5.06
N LYS A 39 4.49 -0.98 4.77
CA LYS A 39 5.11 0.26 4.26
C LYS A 39 4.54 0.67 2.91
N ALA A 40 4.47 -0.27 1.96
CA ALA A 40 3.95 -0.01 0.61
C ALA A 40 2.46 0.39 0.61
N GLY A 41 1.66 -0.21 1.49
CA GLY A 41 0.24 0.09 1.58
C GLY A 41 -0.08 1.40 2.29
N THR A 42 0.72 1.80 3.28
CA THR A 42 0.56 3.07 4.01
C THR A 42 1.13 4.26 3.24
N SER A 43 2.18 4.07 2.43
CA SER A 43 2.75 5.14 1.59
C SER A 43 1.78 5.69 0.55
N ILE A 44 0.80 4.90 0.10
CA ILE A 44 -0.24 5.35 -0.84
C ILE A 44 -1.09 6.47 -0.22
N GLY A 45 -1.49 6.31 1.04
CA GLY A 45 -2.26 7.33 1.75
C GLY A 45 -1.43 8.60 2.01
N ALA A 46 -0.16 8.44 2.38
CA ALA A 46 0.77 9.55 2.59
C ALA A 46 0.97 10.37 1.31
N ASN A 47 1.26 9.72 0.18
CA ASN A 47 1.49 10.39 -1.10
C ASN A 47 0.22 11.07 -1.64
N ILE A 48 -0.97 10.50 -1.42
CA ILE A 48 -2.26 11.15 -1.75
C ILE A 48 -2.47 12.39 -0.89
N HIS A 49 -2.15 12.34 0.39
CA HIS A 49 -2.23 13.49 1.28
C HIS A 49 -1.24 14.59 0.87
N GLU A 50 -0.01 14.23 0.50
CA GLU A 50 0.98 15.17 -0.02
C GLU A 50 0.58 15.79 -1.37
N ALA A 51 -0.21 15.08 -2.19
CA ALA A 51 -0.76 15.61 -3.42
C ALA A 51 -1.80 16.71 -3.14
N GLU A 52 -2.55 16.65 -2.03
CA GLU A 52 -3.52 17.71 -1.66
C GLU A 52 -2.85 19.09 -1.48
N PHE A 53 -1.56 19.10 -1.12
CA PHE A 53 -0.76 20.31 -0.94
C PHE A 53 0.18 20.60 -2.13
N ALA A 54 -0.08 19.98 -3.29
CA ALA A 54 0.73 20.19 -4.48
C ALA A 54 0.71 21.66 -4.93
N GLN A 55 1.87 22.17 -5.32
CA GLN A 55 2.03 23.58 -5.72
C GLN A 55 1.53 23.86 -7.15
N SER A 56 1.31 22.82 -7.94
CA SER A 56 0.85 22.91 -9.33
C SER A 56 0.09 21.66 -9.75
N LYS A 57 -0.65 21.74 -10.85
CA LYS A 57 -1.37 20.59 -11.42
C LYS A 57 -0.43 19.46 -11.86
N SER A 58 0.76 19.79 -12.36
CA SER A 58 1.79 18.80 -12.72
C SER A 58 2.38 18.11 -11.50
N ASP A 59 2.61 18.86 -10.41
CA ASP A 59 3.08 18.30 -9.13
C ASP A 59 2.02 17.37 -8.52
N PHE A 60 0.73 17.75 -8.61
CA PHE A 60 -0.39 16.89 -8.22
C PHE A 60 -0.40 15.55 -8.96
N ILE A 61 -0.27 15.58 -10.29
CA ILE A 61 -0.23 14.37 -11.13
C ILE A 61 0.99 13.52 -10.80
N SER A 62 2.17 14.14 -10.65
CA SER A 62 3.41 13.45 -10.30
C SER A 62 3.29 12.69 -8.98
N LYS A 63 2.82 13.36 -7.92
CA LYS A 63 2.61 12.74 -6.59
C LYS A 63 1.59 11.61 -6.63
N LEU A 64 0.50 11.75 -7.39
CA LEU A 64 -0.45 10.67 -7.60
C LEU A 64 0.13 9.47 -8.38
N SER A 65 0.97 9.72 -9.39
CA SER A 65 1.66 8.66 -10.12
C SER A 65 2.60 7.86 -9.21
N ILE A 66 3.29 8.53 -8.27
CA ILE A 66 4.14 7.88 -7.26
C ILE A 66 3.28 7.03 -6.31
N SER A 67 2.09 7.48 -5.91
CA SER A 67 1.13 6.67 -5.13
C SER A 67 0.73 5.36 -5.82
N PHE A 68 0.72 5.31 -7.15
CA PHE A 68 0.30 4.12 -7.89
C PHE A 68 1.41 3.09 -8.09
N TYR A 69 2.67 3.51 -8.08
CA TYR A 69 3.83 2.64 -8.33
C TYR A 69 3.92 1.45 -7.35
N PRO A 70 3.75 1.61 -6.02
CA PRO A 70 3.77 0.49 -5.07
C PRO A 70 2.68 -0.54 -5.35
N VAL A 71 1.49 -0.12 -5.80
CA VAL A 71 0.39 -1.04 -6.15
C VAL A 71 0.77 -1.89 -7.36
N LYS A 72 1.40 -1.27 -8.37
CA LYS A 72 1.87 -1.96 -9.58
C LYS A 72 3.00 -2.94 -9.25
N SER A 73 3.97 -2.53 -8.44
CA SER A 73 5.04 -3.40 -7.96
C SER A 73 4.50 -4.56 -7.11
N PHE A 74 3.48 -4.31 -6.28
CA PHE A 74 2.86 -5.35 -5.46
C PHE A 74 2.03 -6.35 -6.28
N GLN A 75 1.29 -5.89 -7.29
CA GLN A 75 0.61 -6.78 -8.23
C GLN A 75 1.60 -7.72 -8.93
N ASN A 76 2.75 -7.20 -9.35
CA ASN A 76 3.82 -8.00 -9.94
C ASN A 76 4.48 -8.95 -8.91
N GLY A 77 4.61 -8.48 -7.65
CA GLY A 77 5.12 -9.27 -6.52
C GLY A 77 4.19 -10.37 -6.02
N ARG A 78 2.92 -10.45 -6.47
CA ARG A 78 1.99 -11.54 -6.10
C ARG A 78 2.54 -12.92 -6.47
N ILE A 79 3.36 -13.02 -7.51
CA ILE A 79 4.02 -14.28 -7.89
C ILE A 79 5.06 -14.68 -6.84
N LEU A 80 5.92 -13.74 -6.42
CA LEU A 80 6.94 -13.98 -5.39
C LEU A 80 6.32 -14.30 -4.03
N PHE A 81 5.24 -13.62 -3.64
CA PHE A 81 4.54 -13.92 -2.38
C PHE A 81 3.87 -15.30 -2.41
N ARG A 82 3.35 -15.74 -3.57
CA ARG A 82 2.82 -17.11 -3.74
C ARG A 82 3.92 -18.17 -3.71
N ILE A 83 5.08 -17.89 -4.30
CA ILE A 83 6.24 -18.80 -4.26
C ILE A 83 6.76 -18.91 -2.82
N TYR A 84 6.95 -17.78 -2.12
CA TYR A 84 7.42 -17.75 -0.74
C TYR A 84 6.46 -18.50 0.21
N LEU A 85 5.15 -18.29 0.09
CA LEU A 85 4.16 -19.02 0.89
C LEU A 85 4.06 -20.52 0.53
N ALA A 86 4.38 -20.90 -0.70
CA ALA A 86 4.44 -22.31 -1.11
C ALA A 86 5.69 -23.02 -0.57
N GLU A 87 6.81 -22.30 -0.44
CA GLU A 87 8.03 -22.83 0.18
C GLU A 87 7.95 -22.87 1.71
N TYR A 88 7.28 -21.90 2.35
CA TYR A 88 7.16 -21.84 3.82
C TYR A 88 6.15 -22.84 4.40
N ASN A 89 5.23 -23.37 3.59
CA ASN A 89 4.25 -24.41 4.00
C ASN A 89 4.70 -25.85 3.66
N ARG A 90 6.00 -26.07 3.40
CA ARG A 90 6.60 -27.41 3.31
C ARG A 90 7.32 -27.79 4.60
#